data_AF-A0A961IQJ5-F1
#
_entry.id   AF-A0A961IQJ5-F1
#
_cell.length_a   1.000
_cell.length_b   1.000
_cell.length_c   1.000
_cell.angle_alpha   90.00
_cell.angle_beta   90.00
_cell.angle_gamma   90.00
#
_symmetry.space_group_name_H-M   'P 1'
#
loop_
_entity.id
_entity.type
_entity.pdbx_description
1 polymer ?
#
loop_
_entity_poly.entity_id
_entity_poly.type
_entity_poly.pdbx_seq_one_letter_code
_entity_poly.pdbx_strand_id
1 'polypeptide(L)'
;MDLEDWEISDCSFESCGSTGNTHGFRLSNIHLKNCEFSNCIIGSPNFDILAEDVSLHSCQQFSSSLCNATLRRVKVQSLRTTGGRGARGVFMLWGCRFDSVVLCGKIGAIKLNLYPSIDWTIDRDSDRDTAWKRELMRFYDSVQTALDITAATFTAGMSLHALPGDKIQHDPTTAVLIDRATWAGLDIEKIQHPASSLSICIEWFLAESPFATSLLVASGKGKQKDEDLAFIDWIRSEGLSYAGR
;
A
#
# COMPACT_ATOMS: atom_id res chain seq x y z
N MET A 1 6.22 -16.27 -17.85
CA MET A 1 7.68 -16.47 -17.69
C MET A 1 7.89 -16.56 -16.21
N ASP A 2 8.19 -17.73 -15.69
CA ASP A 2 8.25 -17.89 -14.24
C ASP A 2 9.72 -17.86 -13.80
N LEU A 3 10.01 -17.10 -12.75
CA LEU A 3 11.34 -16.98 -12.15
C LEU A 3 11.30 -17.61 -10.77
N GLU A 4 12.20 -18.56 -10.52
CA GLU A 4 12.22 -19.33 -9.28
C GLU A 4 13.65 -19.52 -8.77
N ASP A 5 13.82 -19.49 -7.45
CA ASP A 5 15.06 -19.83 -6.72
C ASP A 5 16.25 -18.92 -7.02
N TRP A 6 16.03 -17.60 -7.04
CA TRP A 6 17.10 -16.64 -7.36
C TRP A 6 17.52 -15.83 -6.14
N GLU A 7 18.83 -15.74 -5.95
CA GLU A 7 19.46 -14.76 -5.07
C GLU A 7 20.17 -13.72 -5.93
N ILE A 8 19.70 -12.47 -5.86
CA ILE A 8 20.22 -11.36 -6.64
C ILE A 8 20.70 -10.28 -5.68
N SER A 9 21.95 -9.87 -5.83
CA SER A 9 22.55 -8.82 -5.02
C SER A 9 23.19 -7.74 -5.88
N ASP A 10 23.14 -6.50 -5.40
CA ASP A 10 23.90 -5.36 -5.95
C ASP A 10 23.65 -5.11 -7.45
N CYS A 11 22.40 -5.34 -7.88
CA CYS A 11 21.97 -5.18 -9.28
C CYS A 11 21.09 -3.93 -9.47
N SER A 12 21.21 -3.30 -10.65
CA SER A 12 20.31 -2.24 -11.11
C SER A 12 19.39 -2.79 -12.19
N PHE A 13 18.10 -2.57 -12.00
CA PHE A 13 17.03 -2.88 -12.95
C PHE A 13 16.49 -1.58 -13.50
N GLU A 14 16.63 -1.35 -14.80
CA GLU A 14 16.26 -0.10 -15.43
C GLU A 14 15.20 -0.31 -16.51
N SER A 15 14.22 0.58 -16.54
CA SER A 15 13.15 0.60 -17.55
C SER A 15 12.45 -0.75 -17.71
N CYS A 16 12.27 -1.47 -16.61
CA CYS A 16 11.57 -2.75 -16.63
C CYS A 16 10.08 -2.49 -16.86
N GLY A 17 9.67 -2.54 -18.12
CA GLY A 17 8.29 -2.45 -18.53
C GLY A 17 7.76 -3.84 -18.85
N SER A 18 6.61 -4.20 -18.26
CA SER A 18 5.75 -5.22 -18.88
C SER A 18 4.65 -4.58 -19.72
N THR A 19 4.72 -3.27 -19.98
CA THR A 19 3.80 -2.51 -20.85
C THR A 19 4.00 -2.95 -22.30
N GLY A 20 3.48 -4.14 -22.63
CA GLY A 20 3.73 -4.86 -23.88
C GLY A 20 3.74 -6.38 -23.72
N ASN A 21 3.95 -6.90 -22.50
CA ASN A 21 3.81 -8.33 -22.21
C ASN A 21 2.31 -8.68 -22.14
N THR A 22 1.93 -9.66 -22.96
CA THR A 22 0.54 -10.15 -23.12
C THR A 22 0.17 -11.23 -22.10
N HIS A 23 1.00 -11.50 -21.09
CA HIS A 23 0.80 -12.62 -20.17
C HIS A 23 1.28 -12.29 -18.75
N GLY A 24 0.58 -12.87 -17.76
CA GLY A 24 1.00 -12.85 -16.37
C GLY A 24 2.30 -13.63 -16.14
N PHE A 25 2.87 -13.48 -14.96
CA PHE A 25 4.07 -14.22 -14.57
C PHE A 25 4.15 -14.47 -13.08
N ARG A 26 4.92 -15.48 -12.71
CA ARG A 26 5.16 -15.86 -11.32
C ARG A 26 6.61 -15.64 -10.93
N LEU A 27 6.80 -15.10 -9.72
CA LEU A 27 8.08 -15.04 -9.01
C LEU A 27 7.93 -15.91 -7.76
N SER A 28 8.78 -16.93 -7.60
CA SER A 28 8.78 -17.82 -6.44
C SER A 28 10.16 -17.86 -5.80
N ASN A 29 10.26 -17.78 -4.47
CA ASN A 29 11.54 -17.97 -3.76
C ASN A 29 12.67 -17.05 -4.29
N ILE A 30 12.40 -15.75 -4.34
CA ILE A 30 13.33 -14.74 -4.87
C ILE A 30 13.85 -13.87 -3.73
N HIS A 31 15.17 -13.74 -3.63
CA HIS A 31 15.85 -12.91 -2.64
C HIS A 31 16.64 -11.79 -3.31
N LEU A 32 16.22 -10.55 -3.09
CA LEU A 32 16.82 -9.34 -3.64
C LEU A 32 17.52 -8.56 -2.53
N LYS A 33 18.80 -8.26 -2.69
CA LYS A 33 19.59 -7.50 -1.71
C LYS A 33 20.32 -6.34 -2.38
N ASN A 34 20.22 -5.14 -1.80
CA ASN A 34 20.89 -3.94 -2.32
C ASN A 34 20.58 -3.67 -3.80
N CYS A 35 19.38 -4.02 -4.28
CA CYS A 35 18.99 -3.80 -5.66
C CYS A 35 18.37 -2.42 -5.86
N GLU A 36 18.52 -1.87 -7.06
CA GLU A 36 17.86 -0.66 -7.52
C GLU A 36 16.85 -0.96 -8.62
N PHE A 37 15.66 -0.35 -8.53
CA PHE A 37 14.63 -0.39 -9.56
C PHE A 37 14.38 1.03 -10.05
N SER A 38 14.66 1.31 -11.33
CA SER A 38 14.63 2.64 -11.91
C SER A 38 13.69 2.66 -13.12
N ASN A 39 12.64 3.47 -13.05
CA ASN A 39 11.62 3.59 -14.10
C ASN A 39 10.96 2.24 -14.44
N CYS A 40 10.77 1.37 -13.45
CA CYS A 40 10.15 0.06 -13.65
C CYS A 40 8.63 0.17 -13.51
N ILE A 41 7.88 -0.21 -14.54
CA ILE A 41 6.43 -0.34 -14.48
C ILE A 41 6.09 -1.81 -14.77
N ILE A 42 5.81 -2.53 -13.69
CA ILE A 42 5.59 -3.97 -13.72
C ILE A 42 4.10 -4.25 -13.55
N GLY A 43 3.53 -5.06 -14.43
CA GLY A 43 2.12 -5.46 -14.41
C GLY A 43 1.23 -4.70 -15.38
N SER A 44 0.00 -5.18 -15.53
CA SER A 44 -1.06 -4.53 -16.29
C SER A 44 -2.43 -4.88 -15.70
N PRO A 45 -3.49 -4.12 -16.01
CA PRO A 45 -4.85 -4.43 -15.55
C PRO A 45 -5.41 -5.76 -16.07
N ASN A 46 -4.77 -6.37 -17.08
CA ASN A 46 -5.31 -7.51 -17.80
C ASN A 46 -4.64 -8.83 -17.43
N PHE A 47 -3.55 -8.80 -16.65
CA PHE A 47 -2.83 -10.01 -16.27
C PHE A 47 -2.42 -9.95 -14.80
N ASP A 48 -2.55 -11.07 -14.10
CA ASP A 48 -2.12 -11.18 -12.73
C ASP A 48 -0.63 -11.50 -12.66
N ILE A 49 0.05 -10.85 -11.72
CA ILE A 49 1.38 -11.21 -11.28
C ILE A 49 1.24 -11.92 -9.93
N LEU A 50 1.93 -13.04 -9.75
CA LEU A 50 2.08 -13.67 -8.45
C LEU A 50 3.52 -13.57 -7.99
N ALA A 51 3.77 -12.88 -6.88
CA ALA A 51 5.05 -12.93 -6.19
C ALA A 51 4.84 -13.69 -4.87
N GLU A 52 5.46 -14.85 -4.76
CA GLU A 52 5.33 -15.75 -3.62
C GLU A 52 6.71 -16.04 -3.02
N ASP A 53 6.84 -15.95 -1.69
CA ASP A 53 8.12 -16.19 -0.99
C ASP A 53 9.25 -15.28 -1.50
N VAL A 54 8.97 -13.99 -1.64
CA VAL A 54 9.93 -12.99 -2.13
C VAL A 54 10.42 -12.11 -1.00
N SER A 55 11.73 -11.86 -0.91
CA SER A 55 12.29 -10.92 0.06
C SER A 55 13.13 -9.84 -0.59
N LEU A 56 12.90 -8.58 -0.20
CA LEU A 56 13.69 -7.42 -0.58
C LEU A 56 14.42 -6.89 0.65
N HIS A 57 15.73 -6.71 0.58
CA HIS A 57 16.54 -6.19 1.67
C HIS A 57 17.41 -5.02 1.22
N SER A 58 17.22 -3.85 1.83
CA SER A 58 17.99 -2.64 1.55
C SER A 58 17.95 -2.21 0.08
N CYS A 59 16.82 -2.46 -0.58
CA CYS A 59 16.60 -2.07 -1.97
C CYS A 59 16.13 -0.62 -2.08
N GLN A 60 16.24 -0.05 -3.28
CA GLN A 60 15.68 1.26 -3.61
C GLN A 60 14.87 1.23 -4.88
N GLN A 61 13.84 2.08 -4.95
CA GLN A 61 13.10 2.33 -6.18
C GLN A 61 13.10 3.83 -6.53
N PHE A 62 13.17 4.10 -7.82
CA PHE A 62 13.01 5.40 -8.45
C PHE A 62 11.92 5.31 -9.53
N SER A 63 10.91 6.18 -9.44
CA SER A 63 9.86 6.32 -10.45
C SER A 63 9.25 4.99 -10.91
N SER A 64 9.03 4.06 -9.98
CA SER A 64 8.57 2.71 -10.29
C SER A 64 7.14 2.47 -9.80
N SER A 65 6.46 1.49 -10.41
CA SER A 65 5.10 1.08 -10.07
C SER A 65 4.93 -0.43 -10.25
N LEU A 66 4.06 -1.02 -9.43
CA LEU A 66 3.62 -2.40 -9.56
C LEU A 66 2.10 -2.41 -9.69
N CYS A 67 1.59 -3.14 -10.67
CA CYS A 67 0.17 -3.19 -11.03
C CYS A 67 -0.34 -4.63 -10.98
N ASN A 68 -1.55 -4.81 -10.45
CA ASN A 68 -2.30 -6.07 -10.42
C ASN A 68 -1.49 -7.28 -9.92
N ALA A 69 -0.68 -7.07 -8.89
CA ALA A 69 0.16 -8.13 -8.31
C ALA A 69 -0.48 -8.69 -7.04
N THR A 70 -0.48 -10.01 -6.92
CA THR A 70 -0.71 -10.73 -5.67
C THR A 70 0.64 -10.99 -5.01
N LEU A 71 0.84 -10.39 -3.85
CA LEU A 71 2.03 -10.51 -3.03
C LEU A 71 1.73 -11.46 -1.88
N ARG A 72 2.35 -12.64 -1.89
CA ARG A 72 2.15 -13.67 -0.87
C ARG A 72 3.46 -14.01 -0.16
N ARG A 73 3.45 -13.95 1.17
CA ARG A 73 4.65 -14.19 2.00
C ARG A 73 5.85 -13.36 1.54
N VAL A 74 5.58 -12.08 1.23
CA VAL A 74 6.61 -11.14 0.76
C VAL A 74 7.14 -10.35 1.94
N LYS A 75 8.47 -10.26 2.08
CA LYS A 75 9.12 -9.45 3.10
C LYS A 75 9.90 -8.31 2.47
N VAL A 76 9.59 -7.08 2.86
CA VAL A 76 10.32 -5.88 2.43
C VAL A 76 10.98 -5.25 3.64
N GLN A 77 12.31 -5.25 3.64
CA GLN A 77 13.13 -4.66 4.68
C GLN A 77 13.91 -3.47 4.13
N SER A 78 13.72 -2.30 4.74
CA SER A 78 14.47 -1.08 4.44
C SER A 78 14.39 -0.63 2.96
N LEU A 79 13.18 -0.50 2.41
CA LEU A 79 12.96 0.00 1.05
C LEU A 79 13.05 1.53 0.99
N ARG A 80 14.01 2.06 0.23
CA ARG A 80 14.10 3.50 -0.06
C ARG A 80 13.26 3.86 -1.28
N THR A 81 12.48 4.94 -1.19
CA THR A 81 11.79 5.53 -2.35
C THR A 81 12.38 6.90 -2.67
N THR A 82 12.83 7.10 -3.91
CA THR A 82 13.44 8.35 -4.37
C THR A 82 12.69 8.91 -5.56
N GLY A 83 12.59 10.23 -5.64
CA GLY A 83 12.04 10.98 -6.77
C GLY A 83 13.13 11.48 -7.71
N GLY A 84 14.37 10.98 -7.56
CA GLY A 84 15.54 11.45 -8.31
C GLY A 84 16.06 12.77 -7.73
N ARG A 85 17.34 13.09 -7.96
CA ARG A 85 18.00 14.34 -7.51
C ARG A 85 17.76 14.70 -6.03
N GLY A 86 17.63 13.68 -5.16
CA GLY A 86 17.39 13.87 -3.73
C GLY A 86 15.94 14.15 -3.32
N ALA A 87 15.00 14.20 -4.27
CA ALA A 87 13.58 14.35 -3.97
C ALA A 87 12.99 13.08 -3.35
N ARG A 88 11.92 13.23 -2.56
CA ARG A 88 11.15 12.10 -2.03
C ARG A 88 10.29 11.54 -3.16
N GLY A 89 10.40 10.25 -3.43
CA GLY A 89 9.55 9.54 -4.39
C GLY A 89 8.49 8.71 -3.68
N VAL A 90 7.45 8.35 -4.42
CA VAL A 90 6.38 7.46 -3.96
C VAL A 90 6.44 6.17 -4.77
N PHE A 91 6.38 5.02 -4.09
CA PHE A 91 6.18 3.75 -4.78
C PHE A 91 4.67 3.52 -4.94
N MET A 92 4.19 3.49 -6.18
CA MET A 92 2.77 3.33 -6.48
C MET A 92 2.46 1.85 -6.68
N LEU A 93 1.54 1.32 -5.89
CA LEU A 93 1.02 -0.04 -6.01
C LEU A 93 -0.43 0.06 -6.47
N TRP A 94 -0.75 -0.49 -7.64
CA TRP A 94 -2.04 -0.36 -8.29
C TRP A 94 -2.79 -1.69 -8.25
N GLY A 95 -3.92 -1.75 -7.54
CA GLY A 95 -4.75 -2.96 -7.44
C GLY A 95 -4.00 -4.19 -6.93
N CYS A 96 -2.98 -3.98 -6.09
CA CYS A 96 -2.19 -5.08 -5.55
C CYS A 96 -2.92 -5.76 -4.37
N ARG A 97 -2.79 -7.08 -4.29
CA ARG A 97 -3.39 -7.95 -3.28
C ARG A 97 -2.30 -8.47 -2.34
N PHE A 98 -2.57 -8.51 -1.04
CA PHE A 98 -1.57 -8.79 -0.02
C PHE A 98 -2.00 -9.98 0.84
N ASP A 99 -1.11 -10.96 0.97
CA ASP A 99 -1.30 -12.14 1.82
C ASP A 99 0.00 -12.39 2.60
N SER A 100 -0.02 -12.15 3.91
CA SER A 100 1.12 -12.36 4.79
C SER A 100 2.36 -11.55 4.37
N VAL A 101 2.16 -10.29 3.97
CA VAL A 101 3.25 -9.38 3.59
C VAL A 101 3.80 -8.67 4.82
N VAL A 102 5.11 -8.53 4.94
CA VAL A 102 5.78 -7.87 6.06
C VAL A 102 6.61 -6.69 5.57
N LEU A 103 6.36 -5.50 6.11
CA LEU A 103 7.22 -4.32 5.94
C LEU A 103 7.98 -4.08 7.25
N CYS A 104 9.30 -3.93 7.17
CA CYS A 104 10.12 -3.68 8.37
C CYS A 104 11.32 -2.76 8.11
N GLY A 105 11.78 -2.09 9.16
CA GLY A 105 12.82 -1.07 9.06
C GLY A 105 12.33 0.22 8.42
N LYS A 106 13.23 0.96 7.77
CA LYS A 106 12.90 2.27 7.18
C LYS A 106 12.26 2.10 5.79
N ILE A 107 10.98 2.41 5.68
CA ILE A 107 10.23 2.29 4.42
C ILE A 107 9.98 3.67 3.82
N GLY A 108 10.12 3.81 2.51
CA GLY A 108 9.77 5.01 1.77
C GLY A 108 8.27 5.27 1.70
N ALA A 109 7.86 6.30 0.97
CA ALA A 109 6.44 6.55 0.72
C ALA A 109 5.84 5.45 -0.16
N ILE A 110 4.70 4.90 0.24
CA ILE A 110 3.95 3.91 -0.53
C ILE A 110 2.52 4.43 -0.72
N LYS A 111 2.05 4.47 -1.96
CA LYS A 111 0.65 4.75 -2.27
C LYS A 111 0.03 3.46 -2.80
N LEU A 112 -0.92 2.93 -2.05
CA LEU A 112 -1.82 1.90 -2.56
C LEU A 112 -2.96 2.59 -3.30
N ASN A 113 -3.17 2.22 -4.56
CA ASN A 113 -4.31 2.62 -5.36
C ASN A 113 -5.23 1.41 -5.50
N LEU A 114 -6.53 1.60 -5.32
CA LEU A 114 -7.50 0.52 -5.31
C LEU A 114 -7.57 -0.24 -6.65
N TYR A 115 -7.38 0.48 -7.76
CA TYR A 115 -7.60 -0.05 -9.10
C TYR A 115 -6.30 -0.51 -9.77
N PRO A 116 -6.34 -1.56 -10.60
CA PRO A 116 -5.16 -2.19 -11.19
C PRO A 116 -4.57 -1.42 -12.40
N SER A 117 -4.94 -0.16 -12.59
CA SER A 117 -4.57 0.65 -13.75
C SER A 117 -4.11 2.06 -13.35
N ILE A 118 -3.10 2.55 -14.05
CA ILE A 118 -2.66 3.96 -14.04
C ILE A 118 -3.59 4.83 -14.91
N ASP A 119 -4.35 4.21 -15.82
CA ASP A 119 -5.22 4.92 -16.76
C ASP A 119 -6.45 5.50 -16.05
N TRP A 120 -6.46 6.83 -15.90
CA TRP A 120 -7.55 7.61 -15.31
C TRP A 120 -8.75 7.78 -16.25
N THR A 121 -8.66 7.34 -17.50
CA THR A 121 -9.75 7.42 -18.49
C THR A 121 -10.71 6.23 -18.43
N ILE A 122 -10.39 5.20 -17.64
CA ILE A 122 -11.30 4.08 -17.40
C ILE A 122 -12.49 4.58 -16.58
N ASP A 123 -13.69 4.40 -17.13
CA ASP A 123 -14.95 4.74 -16.47
C ASP A 123 -15.14 3.92 -15.18
N ARG A 124 -15.07 4.62 -14.05
CA ARG A 124 -15.09 4.06 -12.69
C ARG A 124 -16.49 3.83 -12.13
N ASP A 125 -17.54 4.10 -12.92
CA ASP A 125 -18.94 3.83 -12.54
C ASP A 125 -19.51 2.63 -13.30
N SER A 126 -18.63 1.76 -13.77
CA SER A 126 -18.97 0.61 -14.62
C SER A 126 -19.18 -0.67 -13.80
N ASP A 127 -19.88 -1.64 -14.40
CA ASP A 127 -19.99 -3.00 -13.87
C ASP A 127 -18.61 -3.64 -13.57
N ARG A 128 -17.56 -3.20 -14.27
CA ARG A 128 -16.18 -3.64 -14.06
C ARG A 128 -15.64 -3.25 -12.69
N ASP A 129 -15.96 -2.05 -12.22
CA ASP A 129 -15.52 -1.56 -10.91
C ASP A 129 -16.19 -2.34 -9.77
N THR A 130 -17.49 -2.59 -9.92
CA THR A 130 -18.23 -3.42 -8.96
C THR A 130 -17.70 -4.85 -8.94
N ALA A 131 -17.41 -5.44 -10.11
CA ALA A 131 -16.83 -6.77 -10.21
C ALA A 131 -15.44 -6.83 -9.55
N TRP A 132 -14.58 -5.86 -9.83
CA TRP A 132 -13.24 -5.74 -9.24
C TRP A 132 -13.30 -5.67 -7.71
N LYS A 133 -14.11 -4.75 -7.16
CA LYS A 133 -14.28 -4.61 -5.71
C LYS A 133 -14.78 -5.90 -5.06
N ARG A 134 -15.72 -6.60 -5.69
CA ARG A 134 -16.23 -7.89 -5.20
C ARG A 134 -15.17 -8.98 -5.20
N GLU A 135 -14.36 -9.06 -6.24
CA GLU A 135 -13.25 -9.99 -6.31
C GLU A 135 -12.21 -9.70 -5.21
N LEU A 136 -11.87 -8.42 -5.02
CA LEU A 136 -10.93 -7.99 -4.00
C LEU A 136 -11.42 -8.36 -2.59
N MET A 137 -12.71 -8.15 -2.29
CA MET A 137 -13.30 -8.59 -1.01
C MET A 137 -13.20 -10.12 -0.85
N ARG A 138 -13.57 -10.90 -1.87
CA ARG A 138 -13.48 -12.37 -1.84
C ARG A 138 -12.05 -12.87 -1.61
N PHE A 139 -11.06 -12.20 -2.18
CA PHE A 139 -9.66 -12.52 -1.91
C PHE A 139 -9.37 -12.40 -0.42
N TYR A 140 -9.72 -11.26 0.19
CA TYR A 140 -9.45 -11.00 1.60
C TYR A 140 -10.31 -11.80 2.58
N ASP A 141 -11.45 -12.36 2.17
CA ASP A 141 -12.23 -13.30 3.00
C ASP A 141 -11.38 -14.50 3.46
N SER A 142 -10.44 -14.94 2.63
CA SER A 142 -9.54 -16.06 2.91
C SER A 142 -8.22 -15.68 3.59
N VAL A 143 -7.87 -14.38 3.60
CA VAL A 143 -6.60 -13.88 4.13
C VAL A 143 -6.72 -13.60 5.61
N GLN A 144 -5.84 -14.18 6.43
CA GLN A 144 -5.81 -13.94 7.87
C GLN A 144 -5.11 -12.62 8.22
N THR A 145 -3.96 -12.37 7.62
CA THR A 145 -3.20 -11.12 7.77
C THR A 145 -2.76 -10.68 6.38
N ALA A 146 -3.22 -9.51 5.95
CA ALA A 146 -2.83 -8.95 4.66
C ALA A 146 -1.41 -8.37 4.74
N LEU A 147 -1.18 -7.54 5.76
CA LEU A 147 0.03 -6.75 5.90
C LEU A 147 0.43 -6.63 7.37
N ASP A 148 1.72 -6.79 7.66
CA ASP A 148 2.32 -6.49 8.95
C ASP A 148 3.29 -5.31 8.78
N ILE A 149 3.03 -4.24 9.52
CA ILE A 149 3.84 -3.02 9.58
C ILE A 149 4.34 -2.71 10.99
N THR A 150 4.20 -3.65 11.94
CA THR A 150 4.56 -3.45 13.36
C THR A 150 6.01 -3.03 13.56
N ALA A 151 6.92 -3.52 12.71
CA ALA A 151 8.34 -3.20 12.74
C ALA A 151 8.77 -2.17 11.67
N ALA A 152 7.82 -1.50 11.01
CA ALA A 152 8.10 -0.50 9.98
C ALA A 152 8.20 0.92 10.58
N THR A 153 9.05 1.75 9.97
CA THR A 153 9.04 3.20 10.18
C THR A 153 8.99 3.86 8.82
N PHE A 154 7.87 4.52 8.51
CA PHE A 154 7.68 5.18 7.22
C PHE A 154 8.41 6.53 7.20
N THR A 155 9.18 6.80 6.16
CA THR A 155 9.92 8.07 6.04
C THR A 155 9.08 9.19 5.44
N ALA A 156 7.87 8.86 4.99
CA ALA A 156 6.84 9.71 4.42
C ALA A 156 5.48 8.96 4.54
N GLY A 157 4.38 9.54 4.05
CA GLY A 157 3.05 8.96 4.20
C GLY A 157 2.87 7.60 3.49
N MET A 158 1.97 6.78 4.04
CA MET A 158 1.47 5.54 3.44
C MET A 158 -0.05 5.56 3.40
N SER A 159 -0.66 5.26 2.26
CA SER A 159 -2.13 5.15 2.16
C SER A 159 -2.57 3.69 2.16
N LEU A 160 -3.49 3.31 3.04
CA LEU A 160 -3.93 1.92 3.23
C LEU A 160 -5.40 1.66 2.88
N HIS A 161 -6.12 2.64 2.33
CA HIS A 161 -7.55 2.54 2.00
C HIS A 161 -7.90 1.39 1.04
N ALA A 162 -6.94 0.86 0.29
CA ALA A 162 -7.12 -0.28 -0.62
C ALA A 162 -7.01 -1.66 0.08
N LEU A 163 -6.85 -1.68 1.41
CA LEU A 163 -6.77 -2.90 2.22
C LEU A 163 -7.82 -2.88 3.35
N PRO A 164 -8.31 -4.05 3.78
CA PRO A 164 -9.11 -4.15 5.00
C PRO A 164 -8.24 -3.87 6.22
N GLY A 165 -8.55 -2.79 6.95
CA GLY A 165 -7.72 -2.31 8.06
C GLY A 165 -7.56 -3.31 9.20
N ASP A 166 -8.59 -4.13 9.45
CA ASP A 166 -8.62 -5.20 10.46
C ASP A 166 -7.69 -6.38 10.13
N LYS A 167 -7.18 -6.48 8.89
CA LYS A 167 -6.18 -7.46 8.49
C LYS A 167 -4.76 -6.90 8.44
N ILE A 168 -4.55 -5.70 9.00
CA ILE A 168 -3.24 -5.05 9.07
C ILE A 168 -2.73 -5.07 10.52
N GLN A 169 -1.64 -5.78 10.76
CA GLN A 169 -0.94 -5.74 12.04
C GLN A 169 -0.13 -4.45 12.14
N HIS A 170 -0.26 -3.73 13.25
CA HIS A 170 0.30 -2.39 13.40
C HIS A 170 0.65 -2.07 14.86
N ASP A 171 1.49 -1.05 15.04
CA ASP A 171 1.76 -0.47 16.35
C ASP A 171 0.65 0.55 16.70
N PRO A 172 -0.14 0.33 17.76
CA PRO A 172 -1.22 1.22 18.14
C PRO A 172 -0.73 2.58 18.63
N THR A 173 0.56 2.80 18.85
CA THR A 173 1.08 4.13 19.20
C THR A 173 1.24 5.03 17.98
N THR A 174 1.37 4.46 16.78
CA THR A 174 1.64 5.20 15.54
C THR A 174 0.56 5.04 14.47
N ALA A 175 -0.47 4.24 14.75
CA ALA A 175 -1.57 4.00 13.84
C ALA A 175 -2.92 3.93 14.56
N VAL A 176 -4.01 4.20 13.82
CA VAL A 176 -5.38 4.08 14.31
C VAL A 176 -6.26 3.40 13.28
N LEU A 177 -7.04 2.43 13.74
CA LEU A 177 -8.04 1.74 12.95
C LEU A 177 -9.32 2.56 12.95
N ILE A 178 -9.93 2.74 11.78
CA ILE A 178 -11.22 3.42 11.60
C ILE A 178 -12.19 2.50 10.87
N ASP A 179 -13.49 2.74 11.04
CA ASP A 179 -14.54 2.03 10.33
C ASP A 179 -15.48 2.98 9.58
N ARG A 180 -16.10 2.46 8.53
CA ARG A 180 -16.99 3.24 7.67
C ARG A 180 -18.24 3.71 8.40
N ALA A 181 -18.78 2.94 9.35
CA ALA A 181 -20.04 3.27 10.01
C ALA A 181 -19.89 4.49 10.91
N THR A 182 -18.78 4.60 11.64
CA THR A 182 -18.46 5.75 12.50
C THR A 182 -18.24 7.03 11.68
N TRP A 183 -17.62 6.90 10.50
CA TRP A 183 -17.24 8.05 9.68
C TRP A 183 -18.28 8.42 8.62
N ALA A 184 -19.25 7.56 8.34
CA ALA A 184 -20.31 7.81 7.36
C ALA A 184 -21.17 9.01 7.79
N GLY A 185 -21.25 10.01 6.90
CA GLY A 185 -22.07 11.21 7.11
C GLY A 185 -21.38 12.30 7.93
N LEU A 186 -20.14 12.08 8.40
CA LEU A 186 -19.31 13.16 8.94
C LEU A 186 -18.75 13.99 7.78
N ASP A 187 -18.90 15.31 7.89
CA ASP A 187 -18.26 16.25 6.98
C ASP A 187 -16.94 16.72 7.63
N ILE A 188 -15.86 16.02 7.31
CA ILE A 188 -14.56 16.22 7.95
C ILE A 188 -14.03 17.64 7.77
N GLU A 189 -14.34 18.29 6.63
CA GLU A 189 -13.93 19.66 6.34
C GLU A 189 -14.61 20.68 7.26
N LYS A 190 -15.79 20.34 7.81
CA LYS A 190 -16.53 21.19 8.75
C LYS A 190 -16.18 20.93 10.21
N ILE A 191 -15.45 19.86 10.50
CA ILE A 191 -15.04 19.51 11.85
C ILE A 191 -13.65 20.11 12.11
N GLN A 192 -13.51 20.84 13.21
CA GLN A 192 -12.20 21.33 13.60
C GLN A 192 -11.32 20.16 14.06
N HIS A 193 -10.26 19.88 13.31
CA HIS A 193 -9.29 18.83 13.62
C HIS A 193 -7.85 19.31 13.42
N PRO A 194 -6.84 18.65 14.01
CA PRO A 194 -5.44 18.93 13.72
C PRO A 194 -5.12 18.77 12.23
N ALA A 195 -4.26 19.62 11.68
CA ALA A 195 -3.84 19.49 10.29
C ALA A 195 -3.05 18.19 10.09
N SER A 196 -3.47 17.34 9.14
CA SER A 196 -2.75 16.13 8.75
C SER A 196 -3.19 15.68 7.37
N SER A 197 -2.27 15.08 6.60
CA SER A 197 -2.60 14.42 5.33
C SER A 197 -3.47 13.17 5.47
N LEU A 198 -3.66 12.68 6.70
CA LEU A 198 -4.51 11.53 6.99
C LEU A 198 -6.01 11.82 6.78
N SER A 199 -6.45 13.09 6.78
CA SER A 199 -7.82 13.44 6.39
C SER A 199 -8.14 13.03 4.95
N ILE A 200 -7.18 13.26 4.05
CA ILE A 200 -7.28 12.83 2.64
C ILE A 200 -7.35 11.29 2.54
N CYS A 201 -6.67 10.57 3.44
CA CYS A 201 -6.76 9.11 3.48
C CYS A 201 -8.15 8.62 3.91
N ILE A 202 -8.83 9.35 4.81
CA ILE A 202 -10.22 9.09 5.19
C ILE A 202 -11.15 9.33 4.01
N GLU A 203 -10.98 10.43 3.27
CA GLU A 203 -11.77 10.72 2.06
C GLU A 203 -11.66 9.60 1.03
N TRP A 204 -10.44 9.14 0.71
CA TRP A 204 -10.23 8.01 -0.20
C TRP A 204 -10.85 6.72 0.32
N PHE A 205 -10.76 6.46 1.62
CA PHE A 205 -11.43 5.32 2.24
C PHE A 205 -12.95 5.39 2.05
N LEU A 206 -13.57 6.52 2.40
CA LEU A 206 -15.01 6.70 2.31
C LEU A 206 -15.52 6.67 0.86
N ALA A 207 -14.78 7.28 -0.08
CA ALA A 207 -15.17 7.36 -1.48
C ALA A 207 -14.97 6.04 -2.24
N GLU A 208 -13.83 5.37 -2.06
CA GLU A 208 -13.40 4.33 -3.00
C GLU A 208 -13.40 2.92 -2.40
N SER A 209 -12.98 2.79 -1.14
CA SER A 209 -12.68 1.49 -0.53
C SER A 209 -13.91 0.58 -0.45
N PRO A 210 -13.81 -0.71 -0.81
CA PRO A 210 -14.90 -1.66 -0.61
C PRO A 210 -14.96 -2.20 0.84
N PHE A 211 -13.98 -1.88 1.68
CA PHE A 211 -13.86 -2.46 3.02
C PHE A 211 -14.63 -1.66 4.08
N ALA A 212 -14.97 -2.36 5.16
CA ALA A 212 -15.64 -1.77 6.32
C ALA A 212 -14.65 -1.00 7.22
N THR A 213 -13.36 -1.32 7.18
CA THR A 213 -12.32 -0.71 8.03
C THR A 213 -11.12 -0.29 7.18
N SER A 214 -10.38 0.69 7.68
CA SER A 214 -9.11 1.15 7.11
C SER A 214 -8.16 1.55 8.23
N LEU A 215 -6.85 1.43 7.99
CA LEU A 215 -5.83 1.85 8.94
C LEU A 215 -5.23 3.20 8.50
N LEU A 216 -5.10 4.13 9.43
CA LEU A 216 -4.32 5.37 9.27
C LEU A 216 -3.00 5.21 10.02
N VAL A 217 -1.89 5.59 9.39
CA VAL A 217 -0.54 5.39 9.94
C VAL A 217 0.24 6.68 9.83
N ALA A 218 0.83 7.12 10.94
CA ALA A 218 1.65 8.32 10.97
C ALA A 218 2.94 8.16 10.16
N SER A 219 3.37 9.25 9.53
CA SER A 219 4.75 9.38 9.06
C SER A 219 5.73 9.20 10.22
N GLY A 220 6.88 8.58 9.96
CA GLY A 220 7.90 8.28 10.96
C GLY A 220 8.93 9.39 11.21
N LYS A 221 8.88 10.52 10.49
CA LYS A 221 9.82 11.64 10.73
C LYS A 221 9.30 13.03 10.32
N GLY A 222 9.85 14.05 10.98
CA GLY A 222 9.66 15.47 10.68
C GLY A 222 8.29 16.01 11.12
N LYS A 223 7.98 17.26 10.76
CA LYS A 223 6.72 17.95 11.11
C LYS A 223 5.46 17.12 10.83
N GLN A 224 5.45 16.40 9.71
CA GLN A 224 4.32 15.53 9.34
C GLN A 224 4.05 14.43 10.37
N LYS A 225 5.09 13.89 11.03
CA LYS A 225 4.92 12.91 12.10
C LYS A 225 4.09 13.50 13.24
N ASP A 226 4.46 14.70 13.70
CA ASP A 226 3.81 15.33 14.84
C ASP A 226 2.35 15.70 14.51
N GLU A 227 2.12 16.18 13.29
CA GLU A 227 0.79 16.45 12.72
C GLU A 227 -0.07 15.17 12.65
N ASP A 228 0.47 14.08 12.12
CA ASP A 228 -0.24 12.81 12.01
C ASP A 228 -0.54 12.21 13.38
N LEU A 229 0.40 12.26 14.33
CA LEU A 229 0.19 11.77 15.69
C LEU A 229 -0.87 12.60 16.42
N ALA A 230 -0.82 13.93 16.31
CA ALA A 230 -1.85 14.80 16.90
C ALA A 230 -3.25 14.51 16.32
N PHE A 231 -3.33 14.26 15.00
CA PHE A 231 -4.58 13.88 14.35
C PHE A 231 -5.09 12.51 14.80
N ILE A 232 -4.19 11.53 14.92
CA ILE A 232 -4.50 10.20 15.45
C ILE A 232 -5.00 10.26 16.89
N ASP A 233 -4.36 11.05 17.75
CA ASP A 233 -4.78 11.23 19.14
C ASP A 233 -6.14 11.93 19.24
N TRP A 234 -6.40 12.90 18.35
CA TRP A 234 -7.71 13.53 18.23
C TRP A 234 -8.80 12.52 17.82
N ILE A 235 -8.55 11.65 16.83
CA ILE A 235 -9.49 10.57 16.45
C ILE A 235 -9.86 9.72 17.66
N ARG A 236 -8.88 9.37 18.49
CA ARG A 236 -9.11 8.58 19.71
C ARG A 236 -9.91 9.34 20.75
N SER A 237 -9.59 10.62 20.98
CA SER A 237 -10.28 11.43 22.00
C SER A 237 -11.74 11.69 21.65
N GLU A 238 -12.07 11.81 20.36
CA GLU A 238 -13.44 11.98 19.87
C GLU A 238 -14.22 10.66 19.77
N GLY A 239 -13.59 9.52 20.12
CA GLY A 239 -14.23 8.20 19.99
C GLY A 239 -14.48 7.78 18.54
N LEU A 240 -13.71 8.33 17.59
CA LEU A 240 -13.83 8.07 16.15
C LEU A 240 -12.97 6.86 15.69
N SER A 241 -12.21 6.25 16.59
CA SER A 241 -11.45 5.03 16.32
C SER A 241 -12.34 3.79 16.42
N TYR A 242 -12.10 2.80 15.55
CA TYR A 242 -12.74 1.49 15.63
C TYR A 242 -12.08 0.64 16.72
N ALA A 243 -12.86 0.24 17.73
CA ALA A 243 -12.35 -0.52 18.87
C ALA A 243 -12.28 -2.05 18.64
N GLY A 244 -12.82 -2.56 17.52
CA GLY A 244 -13.10 -3.99 17.37
C GLY A 244 -14.23 -4.45 18.31
N ARG A 245 -15.17 -5.24 17.82
CA ARG A 245 -16.08 -6.01 18.66
C ARG A 245 -15.80 -7.48 18.46
#